data_AF-A0A0S8E6M6-F1
#
_entry.id   AF-A0A0S8E6M6-F1
#
_cell.length_a   1.000
_cell.length_b   1.000
_cell.length_c   1.000
_cell.angle_alpha   90.00
_cell.angle_beta   90.00
_cell.angle_gamma   90.00
#
_symmetry.space_group_name_H-M   'P 1'
#
loop_
_entity.id
_entity.type
_entity.pdbx_description
1 polymer ?
#
loop_
_entity_poly.entity_id
_entity_poly.type
_entity_poly.pdbx_seq_one_letter_code
_entity_poly.pdbx_strand_id
1 'polypeptide(L)' 'MGENRGFTLLEIIVVVFILSLLAAIVAPRIIGRTDDARIAEAKVQIKNFETALKLFKLDNAFYPSTEQGLAAL' A
#
# COMPACT_ATOMS: atom_id res chain seq x y z
N MET A 1 18.24 48.07 16.31
CA MET A 1 17.37 48.11 15.13
C MET A 1 17.74 46.91 14.27
N GLY A 2 16.97 45.83 14.34
CA GLY A 2 17.22 44.67 13.48
C GLY A 2 16.67 44.97 12.10
N GLU A 3 17.54 45.00 11.08
CA GLU A 3 17.12 45.09 9.69
C GLU A 3 16.30 43.84 9.36
N ASN A 4 14.99 44.03 9.12
CA ASN A 4 14.16 43.01 8.51
C ASN A 4 14.61 42.85 7.05
N ARG A 5 15.58 41.97 6.83
CA ARG A 5 16.01 41.56 5.50
C ARG A 5 14.88 40.73 4.89
N GLY A 6 14.13 41.33 3.97
CA GLY A 6 13.10 40.65 3.19
C GLY A 6 13.73 39.66 2.21
N PHE A 7 13.00 38.59 1.88
CA PHE A 7 13.39 37.60 0.89
C PHE A 7 13.58 38.23 -0.49
N THR A 8 14.57 37.74 -1.24
CA THR A 8 14.76 38.15 -2.64
C THR A 8 13.95 37.27 -3.59
N LEU A 9 13.60 37.82 -4.77
CA LEU A 9 12.96 37.04 -5.84
C LEU A 9 13.82 35.83 -6.25
N LEU A 10 15.14 36.01 -6.26
CA LEU A 10 16.10 34.96 -6.60
C LEU A 10 16.03 33.79 -5.62
N GLU A 11 15.92 34.08 -4.32
CA GLU A 11 15.75 33.07 -3.27
C GLU A 11 14.52 32.21 -3.49
N ILE A 12 13.37 32.83 -3.79
CA ILE A 12 12.13 32.10 -4.06
C ILE A 12 12.25 31.24 -5.32
N ILE A 13 12.89 31.74 -6.38
CA ILE A 13 13.11 30.97 -7.61
C ILE A 13 13.98 29.73 -7.33
N VAL A 14 15.06 29.87 -6.57
CA VAL A 14 15.92 28.74 -6.19
C VAL A 14 15.17 27.72 -5.36
N VAL A 15 14.34 28.16 -4.40
CA VAL A 15 13.53 27.27 -3.58
C VAL A 15 12.52 26.47 -4.42
N VAL A 16 11.77 27.14 -5.31
CA VAL A 16 10.79 26.47 -6.19
C VAL A 16 11.47 25.49 -7.15
N PHE A 17 12.68 25.82 -7.63
CA PHE A 17 13.46 24.93 -8.46
C PHE A 17 13.87 23.64 -7.71
N ILE A 18 14.36 23.77 -6.48
CA ILE A 18 14.70 22.61 -5.64
C ILE A 18 13.46 21.76 -5.35
N LEU A 19 12.33 22.38 -5.00
CA LEU A 19 11.07 21.67 -4.76
C LEU A 19 10.61 20.88 -5.99
N SER A 20 10.78 21.46 -7.18
CA SER A 20 10.42 20.83 -8.45
C SER A 20 11.30 19.60 -8.75
N LEU A 21 12.61 19.69 -8.51
CA LEU A 21 13.53 18.56 -8.64
C LEU A 21 13.19 17.43 -7.65
N LEU A 22 12.90 17.76 -6.39
CA LEU A 22 12.52 16.78 -5.38
C LEU A 22 11.19 16.09 -5.74
N ALA A 23 10.19 16.84 -6.21
CA ALA A 23 8.92 16.29 -6.64
C ALA A 23 9.06 15.29 -7.79
N ALA A 24 9.93 15.58 -8.78
CA ALA A 24 10.21 14.68 -9.89
C ALA A 24 10.83 13.35 -9.46
N ILE A 25 11.67 13.35 -8.41
CA ILE A 25 12.30 12.14 -7.87
C ILE A 25 11.33 11.32 -7.01
N VAL A 26 10.47 11.98 -6.23
CA VAL A 26 9.57 11.30 -5.27
C VAL A 26 8.32 10.75 -5.94
N ALA A 27 7.74 11.44 -6.93
CA ALA A 27 6.51 11.02 -7.61
C ALA A 27 6.51 9.56 -8.12
N PRO A 28 7.53 9.08 -8.87
CA PRO A 28 7.53 7.70 -9.37
C PRO A 28 7.65 6.63 -8.27
N ARG A 29 8.19 6.96 -7.09
CA ARG A 29 8.32 6.00 -5.97
C ARG A 29 6.98 5.64 -5.33
N ILE A 30 5.94 6.46 -5.54
CA ILE A 30 4.61 6.26 -4.97
C ILE A 30 3.73 5.40 -5.90
N ILE A 31 3.94 5.50 -7.21
CA ILE A 31 3.01 4.98 -8.23
C ILE A 31 3.20 3.48 -8.57
N GLY A 32 4.31 2.84 -8.17
CA GLY A 32 4.63 1.45 -8.57
C GLY A 32 4.37 0.35 -7.52
N ARG A 33 3.95 0.68 -6.30
CA ARG A 33 3.90 -0.30 -5.18
C ARG A 33 2.55 -0.98 -4.97
N THR A 34 1.50 -0.54 -5.67
CA THR A 34 0.15 -1.01 -5.43
C THR A 34 -0.07 -2.42 -5.97
N ASP A 35 0.49 -2.76 -7.12
CA ASP A 35 0.19 -4.03 -7.80
C ASP A 35 0.89 -5.20 -7.10
N ASP A 36 2.17 -5.04 -6.74
CA ASP A 36 2.90 -6.03 -5.95
C ASP A 36 2.27 -6.26 -4.58
N ALA A 37 1.78 -5.18 -3.94
CA ALA A 37 1.07 -5.29 -2.66
C ALA A 37 -0.24 -6.07 -2.81
N ARG A 38 -1.01 -5.83 -3.88
CA ARG A 38 -2.24 -6.58 -4.16
C ARG A 38 -1.98 -8.06 -4.43
N ILE A 39 -0.91 -8.38 -5.16
CA ILE A 39 -0.52 -9.78 -5.39
C ILE A 39 -0.09 -10.45 -4.08
N ALA A 40 0.68 -9.74 -3.25
CA ALA A 40 1.09 -10.26 -1.94
C ALA A 40 -0.12 -10.49 -1.02
N GLU A 41 -1.06 -9.55 -0.98
CA GLU A 41 -2.30 -9.67 -0.22
C GLU A 41 -3.14 -10.86 -0.68
N ALA A 42 -3.32 -11.03 -1.99
CA ALA A 42 -4.05 -12.17 -2.54
C ALA A 42 -3.42 -13.52 -2.13
N LYS A 43 -2.09 -13.63 -2.15
CA LYS A 43 -1.38 -14.84 -1.68
C LYS A 43 -1.62 -15.11 -0.20
N VAL A 44 -1.63 -14.07 0.63
CA VAL A 44 -1.93 -14.19 2.07
C VAL A 44 -3.38 -14.64 2.27
N GLN A 45 -4.33 -14.04 1.56
CA GLN A 45 -5.75 -14.43 1.65
C GLN A 45 -5.97 -15.89 1.25
N ILE A 46 -5.36 -16.35 0.16
CA ILE A 46 -5.44 -17.77 -0.26
C ILE A 46 -4.93 -18.70 0.85
N LYS A 47 -3.77 -18.39 1.44
CA LYS A 47 -3.20 -19.21 2.53
C LYS A 47 -4.10 -19.22 3.78
N ASN A 48 -4.76 -18.10 4.08
CA ASN A 48 -5.71 -18.02 5.17
C ASN A 48 -6.94 -18.91 4.90
N PHE A 49 -7.48 -18.88 3.67
CA PHE A 49 -8.58 -19.78 3.27
C PHE A 49 -8.18 -21.25 3.33
N GLU A 50 -6.99 -21.62 2.85
CA GLU A 50 -6.48 -22.99 2.96
C GLU A 50 -6.40 -23.46 4.42
N THR A 51 -6.00 -22.56 5.32
CA THR A 51 -5.88 -22.87 6.75
C THR A 51 -7.27 -23.07 7.36
N ALA A 52 -8.20 -22.16 7.10
CA ALA A 52 -9.57 -22.29 7.58
C ALA A 52 -10.26 -23.54 7.04
N LEU A 53 -10.06 -23.88 5.76
CA LEU A 53 -10.58 -25.11 5.15
C LEU A 53 -10.05 -26.37 5.84
N LYS A 54 -8.76 -26.39 6.18
CA LYS A 54 -8.15 -27.51 6.92
C LYS A 54 -8.73 -27.65 8.31
N LEU A 55 -8.95 -26.53 9.02
CA LEU A 55 -9.58 -26.52 10.34
C LEU A 55 -11.03 -27.01 10.25
N PHE A 56 -11.83 -26.48 9.33
CA PHE A 56 -13.20 -26.93 9.11
C PHE A 56 -13.27 -28.44 8.88
N LYS A 57 -12.38 -28.97 8.02
CA LYS A 57 -12.31 -30.41 7.77
C LYS A 57 -11.86 -31.21 8.99
N LEU A 58 -10.96 -30.66 9.82
CA LEU A 58 -10.55 -31.31 11.05
C LEU A 58 -11.74 -31.48 12.00
N ASP A 59 -12.57 -30.45 12.11
CA ASP A 59 -13.71 -30.42 13.03
C ASP A 59 -14.92 -31.20 12.51
N ASN A 60 -15.14 -31.19 11.19
CA ASN A 60 -16.36 -31.74 10.56
C ASN A 60 -16.10 -33.03 9.76
N ALA A 61 -14.85 -33.47 9.59
CA ALA A 61 -14.42 -34.60 8.75
C ALA A 61 -14.66 -34.46 7.23
N PHE A 62 -15.28 -33.37 6.77
CA PHE A 62 -15.49 -33.05 5.35
C PHE A 62 -15.16 -31.57 5.06
N TYR A 63 -14.92 -31.23 3.79
CA TYR A 63 -14.77 -29.82 3.37
C TYR A 63 -16.13 -29.18 3.10
N PRO A 64 -16.29 -27.86 3.30
CA PRO A 64 -17.57 -27.19 3.07
C PRO A 64 -18.00 -27.31 1.61
N SER A 65 -19.30 -27.42 1.38
CA SER A 65 -19.88 -27.44 0.03
C SER A 65 -19.85 -26.04 -0.59
N THR A 66 -20.00 -25.96 -1.91
CA THR A 66 -20.11 -24.67 -2.62
C THR A 66 -21.28 -23.82 -2.11
N GLU A 67 -22.37 -24.45 -1.66
CA GLU A 67 -23.56 -23.78 -1.12
C GLU A 67 -23.31 -23.21 0.29
N GLN A 68 -22.48 -23.87 1.10
CA GLN A 68 -22.05 -23.37 2.42
C GLN A 68 -21.04 -22.22 2.26
N GLY A 69 -20.18 -22.31 1.24
CA GLY A 69 -19.28 -21.24 0.83
C GLY A 69 -18.27 -20.81 1.91
N LEU A 70 -17.75 -19.58 1.77
CA LEU A 70 -16.79 -19.01 2.72
C LEU A 70 -17.39 -18.68 4.09
N ALA A 71 -18.72 -18.66 4.23
CA ALA A 71 -19.38 -18.38 5.51
C ALA A 71 -19.22 -19.52 6.54
N ALA A 72 -18.78 -20.69 6.07
CA ALA A 72 -18.48 -21.85 6.91
C ALA A 72 -17.03 -21.87 7.46
N LEU A 73 -16.18 -20.95 7.00
CA LEU A 73 -14.77 -20.82 7.37
C LEU A 73 -14.58 -19.76 8.46
#